data_AF-A0A7K3DME5-F1
#
_entry.id   AF-A0A7K3DME5-F1
#
_cell.length_a   1.000
_cell.length_b   1.000
_cell.length_c   1.000
_cell.angle_alpha   90.00
_cell.angle_beta   90.00
_cell.angle_gamma   90.00
#
_symmetry.space_group_name_H-M   'P 1'
#
loop_
_entity.id
_entity.type
_entity.pdbx_description
1 polymer ?
#
loop_
_entity_poly.entity_id
_entity_poly.type
_entity_poly.pdbx_seq_one_letter_code
_entity_poly.pdbx_strand_id
1 'polypeptide(L)'
;MTDFDAIDSLIRSVAPEAELPERPVRCALREQAGLSKAQVARALGVSPSTVAAWESDRDPSGEIRTKYAYLLDGLAAKLAPPVPEPAAGVESAPEPGAGPEDVPETESERAPEPVGPPAGLTADDDVETLTVPEPCVLCGAPARQRVAGFPQHLDPDACAGAASPAPTTAESESATPPRSSERPAPRPAQPAPNSARTARPPAKRAFQPRSGPPDVIAQAVRAALAAAQGDVEAATAALVKKAIPDAMALLDATRVGGRYDIVAHPWVPDILRKQTARGADQVWEARPKWTRPELPPGEHDVTALDMNGAYLSALKTHLPIGQLEHSTGFDHDRRRSGVHLITPPHWAHDDVLPNPIGQRDEPGPLWVTEPTLRLLQRLSGPGYGLCDPPEIHESYTSGATENLLEKFRTALVTARERAIAAEDEVTLEYVKAMYSKFVSTMGESNYNRELYRPDWMHLIRSQAFANLWMKALKAHEQGLTVVRAMGTDELHVIGDWRRVFAEGRGVTEVKIKDIYPAGTADEDTMHDEAGE
;
A
#
# COMPACT_ATOMS: atom_id res chain seq x y z
N MET A 1 47.67 4.04 24.03
CA MET A 1 48.08 3.06 23.03
C MET A 1 49.45 2.60 23.46
N THR A 2 49.50 1.43 24.10
CA THR A 2 50.76 0.88 24.63
C THR A 2 51.54 0.24 23.48
N ASP A 3 52.86 0.15 23.60
CA ASP A 3 53.73 -0.48 22.59
C ASP A 3 53.31 -1.93 22.27
N PHE A 4 52.58 -2.58 23.18
CA PHE A 4 51.98 -3.90 22.99
C PHE A 4 50.84 -3.91 21.95
N ASP A 5 50.03 -2.86 21.82
CA ASP A 5 48.96 -2.78 20.80
C ASP A 5 49.55 -2.78 19.38
N ALA A 6 50.71 -2.14 19.21
CA ALA A 6 51.42 -2.09 17.94
C ALA A 6 52.07 -3.45 17.61
N ILE A 7 52.63 -4.13 18.61
CA ILE A 7 53.18 -5.49 18.47
C ILE A 7 52.07 -6.50 18.16
N ASP A 8 50.93 -6.42 18.85
CA ASP A 8 49.78 -7.30 18.61
C ASP A 8 49.16 -7.07 17.23
N SER A 9 49.16 -5.82 16.74
CA SER A 9 48.73 -5.50 15.38
C SER A 9 49.69 -6.07 14.33
N LEU A 10 51.00 -6.03 14.60
CA LEU A 10 52.02 -6.62 13.72
C LEU A 10 51.92 -8.15 13.70
N ILE A 11 51.73 -8.80 14.85
CA ILE A 11 51.54 -10.26 14.94
C ILE A 11 50.26 -10.68 14.21
N ARG A 12 49.17 -9.93 14.35
CA ARG A 12 47.90 -10.18 13.62
C ARG A 12 48.05 -10.02 12.11
N SER A 13 48.95 -9.16 11.64
CA SER A 13 49.26 -8.98 10.21
C SER A 13 50.05 -10.13 9.58
N VAL A 14 50.64 -11.02 10.40
CA VAL A 14 51.40 -12.20 9.94
C VAL A 14 50.54 -13.48 9.93
N ALA A 15 49.29 -13.42 10.40
CA ALA A 15 48.38 -14.56 10.32
C ALA A 15 48.07 -14.89 8.84
N PRO A 16 48.13 -16.16 8.42
CA PRO A 16 47.86 -16.54 7.03
C PRO A 16 46.43 -16.15 6.65
N GLU A 17 46.29 -15.44 5.53
CA GLU A 17 44.99 -15.06 5.00
C GLU A 17 44.16 -16.31 4.68
N ALA A 18 42.88 -16.30 5.03
CA ALA A 18 41.98 -17.40 4.72
C ALA A 18 41.97 -17.67 3.21
N GLU A 19 42.18 -18.92 2.81
CA GLU A 19 42.11 -19.31 1.40
C GLU A 19 40.68 -19.15 0.89
N LEU A 20 40.53 -18.58 -0.30
CA LEU A 20 39.25 -18.41 -0.96
C LEU A 20 39.18 -19.30 -2.19
N PRO A 21 38.05 -19.96 -2.46
CA PRO A 21 37.81 -20.63 -3.74
C PRO A 21 38.00 -19.68 -4.93
N GLU A 22 38.19 -20.23 -6.13
CA GLU A 22 38.23 -19.44 -7.36
C GLU A 22 36.92 -18.65 -7.56
N ARG A 23 37.01 -17.45 -8.15
CA ARG A 23 35.88 -16.52 -8.28
C ARG A 23 34.61 -17.12 -8.91
N PRO A 24 34.70 -17.94 -9.99
CA PRO A 24 33.53 -18.61 -10.55
C PRO A 24 32.84 -19.54 -9.54
N VAL A 25 33.62 -20.21 -8.67
CA VAL A 25 33.11 -21.11 -7.62
C VAL A 25 32.37 -20.32 -6.54
N ARG A 26 32.84 -19.12 -6.20
CA ARG A 26 32.16 -18.24 -5.23
C ARG A 26 30.75 -17.86 -5.70
N CYS A 27 30.66 -17.44 -6.97
CA CYS A 27 29.38 -17.11 -7.61
C CYS A 27 28.45 -18.33 -7.65
N ALA A 28 28.98 -19.48 -8.08
CA ALA A 28 28.23 -20.73 -8.17
C ALA A 28 27.70 -21.20 -6.80
N LEU A 29 28.53 -21.18 -5.75
CA LEU A 29 28.11 -21.57 -4.39
C LEU A 29 26.99 -20.66 -3.87
N ARG A 30 27.09 -19.35 -4.11
CA ARG A 30 26.07 -18.38 -3.72
C ARG A 30 24.75 -18.64 -4.45
N GLU A 31 24.81 -18.87 -5.76
CA GLU A 31 23.62 -19.08 -6.61
C GLU A 31 22.95 -20.42 -6.35
N GLN A 32 23.72 -21.49 -6.18
CA GLN A 32 23.21 -22.81 -5.78
C GLN A 32 22.55 -22.78 -4.40
N ALA A 33 23.04 -21.92 -3.49
CA ALA A 33 22.40 -21.70 -2.20
C ALA A 33 21.17 -20.78 -2.26
N GLY A 34 20.80 -20.25 -3.43
CA GLY A 34 19.69 -19.31 -3.59
C GLY A 34 19.91 -17.95 -2.91
N LEU A 35 21.17 -17.58 -2.64
CA LEU A 35 21.51 -16.34 -1.96
C LEU A 35 21.74 -15.21 -2.95
N SER A 36 21.10 -14.07 -2.71
CA SER A 36 21.40 -12.82 -3.43
C SER A 36 22.70 -12.20 -2.91
N LYS A 37 23.39 -11.43 -3.77
CA LYS A 37 24.56 -10.63 -3.38
C LYS A 37 24.24 -9.69 -2.21
N ALA A 38 22.99 -9.20 -2.12
CA ALA A 38 22.53 -8.34 -1.03
C ALA A 38 22.42 -9.06 0.31
N GLN A 39 21.96 -10.32 0.33
CA GLN A 39 21.91 -11.13 1.55
C GLN A 39 23.32 -11.43 2.08
N VAL A 40 24.25 -11.79 1.19
CA VAL A 40 25.66 -12.00 1.53
C VAL A 40 26.29 -10.72 2.06
N ALA A 41 26.06 -9.59 1.38
CA ALA A 41 26.58 -8.29 1.78
C ALA A 41 26.10 -7.87 3.17
N ARG A 42 24.80 -8.04 3.47
CA ARG A 42 24.21 -7.75 4.78
C ARG A 42 24.82 -8.61 5.89
N ALA A 43 25.03 -9.90 5.64
CA ALA A 43 25.63 -10.80 6.63
C ALA A 43 27.09 -10.44 6.96
N LEU A 44 27.81 -9.88 5.98
CA LEU A 44 29.22 -9.52 6.09
C LEU A 44 29.45 -8.04 6.45
N GLY A 45 28.39 -7.23 6.54
CA GLY A 45 28.47 -5.80 6.82
C GLY A 45 29.08 -4.97 5.69
N VAL A 46 28.95 -5.40 4.44
CA VAL A 46 29.48 -4.72 3.24
C VAL A 46 28.36 -4.36 2.27
N SER A 47 28.69 -3.71 1.15
CA SER A 47 27.73 -3.37 0.09
C SER A 47 27.59 -4.51 -0.95
N PRO A 48 26.43 -4.65 -1.63
CA PRO A 48 26.25 -5.66 -2.68
C PRO A 48 27.20 -5.50 -3.87
N SER A 49 27.61 -4.27 -4.19
CA SER A 49 28.62 -4.01 -5.23
C SER A 49 30.01 -4.48 -4.81
N THR A 50 30.33 -4.45 -3.51
CA THR A 50 31.56 -5.04 -2.97
C THR A 50 31.59 -6.56 -3.16
N VAL A 51 30.47 -7.25 -2.91
CA VAL A 51 30.34 -8.70 -3.17
C VAL A 51 30.43 -8.99 -4.67
N ALA A 52 29.81 -8.16 -5.52
CA ALA A 52 29.92 -8.29 -6.97
C ALA A 52 31.37 -8.16 -7.45
N ALA A 53 32.15 -7.23 -6.88
CA ALA A 53 33.57 -7.09 -7.16
C ALA A 53 34.37 -8.33 -6.72
N TRP A 54 34.04 -8.93 -5.56
CA TRP A 54 34.71 -10.16 -5.08
C TRP A 54 34.47 -11.40 -5.96
N GLU A 55 33.33 -11.43 -6.64
CA GLU A 55 32.96 -12.51 -7.56
C GLU A 55 33.48 -12.25 -8.99
N SER A 56 34.03 -11.06 -9.28
CA SER A 56 34.45 -10.65 -10.63
C SER A 56 35.95 -10.33 -10.71
N ASP A 57 36.40 -9.26 -10.07
CA ASP A 57 37.70 -8.61 -10.36
C ASP A 57 38.61 -8.42 -9.14
N ARG A 58 38.08 -8.46 -7.91
CA ARG A 58 38.79 -8.15 -6.67
C ARG A 58 38.70 -9.28 -5.65
N ASP A 59 39.54 -9.28 -4.62
CA ASP A 59 39.42 -10.15 -3.44
C ASP A 59 39.23 -9.32 -2.15
N PRO A 60 38.49 -9.84 -1.16
CA PRO A 60 38.44 -9.21 0.16
C PRO A 60 39.77 -9.38 0.91
N SER A 61 40.03 -8.48 1.85
CA SER A 61 41.20 -8.49 2.74
C SER A 61 40.79 -8.46 4.22
N GLY A 62 41.73 -8.85 5.09
CA GLY A 62 41.57 -8.76 6.54
C GLY A 62 40.40 -9.56 7.11
N GLU A 63 39.76 -9.06 8.15
CA GLU A 63 38.69 -9.76 8.88
C GLU A 63 37.47 -10.11 8.00
N ILE A 64 37.18 -9.28 7.01
CA ILE A 64 36.08 -9.49 6.06
C ILE A 64 36.37 -10.69 5.16
N ARG A 65 37.64 -10.90 4.78
CA ARG A 65 38.08 -12.08 4.03
C ARG A 65 37.80 -13.36 4.79
N THR A 66 38.13 -13.39 6.09
CA THR A 66 37.89 -14.55 6.96
C THR A 66 36.40 -14.87 7.08
N LYS A 67 35.55 -13.85 7.27
CA LYS A 67 34.09 -14.03 7.34
C LYS A 67 33.51 -14.53 6.01
N TYR A 68 34.02 -14.03 4.90
CA TYR A 68 33.58 -14.46 3.57
C TYR A 68 34.02 -15.90 3.25
N ALA A 69 35.26 -16.27 3.61
CA ALA A 69 35.73 -17.65 3.50
C ALA A 69 34.86 -18.61 4.31
N TYR A 70 34.59 -18.27 5.58
CA TYR A 70 33.72 -19.06 6.46
C TYR A 70 32.32 -19.27 5.88
N LEU A 71 31.74 -18.22 5.27
CA LEU A 71 30.46 -18.34 4.58
C LEU A 71 30.55 -19.33 3.41
N LEU A 72 31.56 -19.20 2.54
CA LEU A 72 31.72 -20.04 1.37
C LEU A 72 31.99 -21.51 1.73
N ASP A 73 32.79 -21.76 2.77
CA ASP A 73 33.02 -23.12 3.28
C ASP A 73 31.73 -23.74 3.84
N GLY A 74 30.94 -22.95 4.57
CA GLY A 74 29.63 -23.38 5.07
C GLY A 74 28.63 -23.68 3.95
N LEU A 75 28.67 -22.92 2.85
CA LEU A 75 27.86 -23.19 1.66
C LEU A 75 28.33 -24.45 0.94
N ALA A 76 29.63 -24.61 0.73
CA ALA A 76 30.21 -25.79 0.09
C ALA A 76 29.88 -27.07 0.88
N ALA A 77 30.02 -27.04 2.21
CA ALA A 77 29.69 -28.18 3.06
C ALA A 77 28.20 -28.56 3.04
N LYS A 78 27.29 -27.58 2.87
CA LYS A 78 25.84 -27.83 2.77
C LYS A 78 25.38 -28.27 1.39
N LEU A 79 26.09 -27.85 0.35
CA LEU A 79 25.79 -28.17 -1.05
C LEU A 79 26.50 -29.43 -1.53
N ALA A 80 27.47 -29.95 -0.77
CA ALA A 80 28.10 -31.23 -1.06
C ALA A 80 27.07 -32.38 -0.93
N PRO A 81 26.93 -33.24 -1.94
CA PRO A 81 26.12 -34.45 -1.82
C PRO A 81 26.76 -35.40 -0.77
N PRO A 82 25.97 -36.22 -0.06
CA PRO A 82 26.53 -37.22 0.85
C PRO A 82 27.40 -38.20 0.06
N VAL A 83 28.69 -38.26 0.39
CA VAL A 83 29.63 -39.23 -0.20
C VAL A 83 29.26 -40.63 0.29
N PRO A 84 29.00 -41.60 -0.61
CA PRO A 84 28.90 -42.99 -0.23
C PRO A 84 30.31 -43.57 0.01
N GLU A 85 30.47 -44.37 1.07
CA GLU A 85 31.64 -45.23 1.27
C GLU A 85 31.80 -46.23 0.10
N PRO A 86 33.03 -46.64 -0.25
CA PRO A 86 33.30 -47.31 -1.51
C PRO A 86 32.94 -48.80 -1.42
N ALA A 87 32.08 -49.25 -2.33
CA ALA A 87 31.99 -50.65 -2.71
C ALA A 87 32.28 -50.78 -4.21
N ALA A 88 33.22 -51.68 -4.48
CA ALA A 88 33.79 -51.96 -5.78
C ALA A 88 32.78 -52.46 -6.81
N GLY A 89 33.03 -52.10 -8.08
CA GLY A 89 33.13 -53.10 -9.13
C GLY A 89 31.95 -53.23 -10.11
N VAL A 90 32.37 -53.17 -11.39
CA VAL A 90 31.85 -53.89 -12.57
C VAL A 90 30.85 -53.14 -13.47
N GLU A 91 31.42 -52.40 -14.42
CA GLU A 91 31.42 -52.69 -15.87
C GLU A 91 30.10 -52.99 -16.62
N SER A 92 29.86 -52.16 -17.64
CA SER A 92 29.52 -52.52 -19.04
C SER A 92 28.17 -52.03 -19.58
N ALA A 93 28.27 -51.13 -20.57
CA ALA A 93 27.29 -50.88 -21.64
C ALA A 93 27.25 -52.09 -22.62
N PRO A 94 26.32 -52.20 -23.60
CA PRO A 94 26.25 -51.26 -24.75
C PRO A 94 24.85 -50.99 -25.36
N GLU A 95 24.79 -50.00 -26.27
CA GLU A 95 23.74 -49.84 -27.30
C GLU A 95 23.83 -50.94 -28.38
N PRO A 96 22.87 -51.07 -29.33
CA PRO A 96 22.95 -50.28 -30.59
C PRO A 96 21.61 -49.90 -31.28
N GLY A 97 21.60 -48.68 -31.86
CA GLY A 97 21.34 -48.33 -33.27
C GLY A 97 20.16 -48.90 -34.08
N ALA A 98 19.40 -48.00 -34.73
CA ALA A 98 19.20 -47.89 -36.20
C ALA A 98 17.85 -47.20 -36.56
N GLY A 99 17.88 -46.19 -37.45
CA GLY A 99 16.70 -45.64 -38.16
C GLY A 99 16.27 -46.53 -39.36
N PRO A 100 15.52 -46.06 -40.39
CA PRO A 100 15.23 -44.66 -40.77
C PRO A 100 13.78 -44.35 -41.26
N GLU A 101 13.56 -43.08 -41.64
CA GLU A 101 12.70 -42.49 -42.70
C GLU A 101 11.19 -42.82 -42.82
N ASP A 102 10.32 -41.79 -42.74
CA ASP A 102 9.60 -41.23 -43.91
C ASP A 102 8.68 -40.04 -43.52
N VAL A 103 8.58 -39.05 -44.42
CA VAL A 103 7.64 -37.90 -44.39
C VAL A 103 6.72 -38.05 -45.62
N PRO A 104 5.45 -37.62 -45.56
CA PRO A 104 5.14 -36.42 -46.34
C PRO A 104 4.12 -35.45 -45.71
N GLU A 105 4.22 -34.21 -46.19
CA GLU A 105 3.34 -33.05 -46.02
C GLU A 105 1.88 -33.29 -46.42
N THR A 106 0.93 -32.58 -45.78
CA THR A 106 -0.07 -31.77 -46.52
C THR A 106 -0.66 -30.65 -45.64
N GLU A 107 -0.91 -29.51 -46.29
CA GLU A 107 -1.45 -28.22 -45.86
C GLU A 107 -2.79 -28.24 -45.09
N SER A 108 -3.06 -27.21 -44.28
CA SER A 108 -4.08 -26.17 -44.61
C SER A 108 -4.37 -25.19 -43.44
N GLU A 109 -4.17 -23.91 -43.73
CA GLU A 109 -4.87 -22.69 -43.26
C GLU A 109 -6.04 -22.78 -42.25
N ARG A 110 -5.98 -21.97 -41.16
CA ARG A 110 -6.80 -20.74 -40.90
C ARG A 110 -6.95 -20.38 -39.41
N ALA A 111 -6.86 -19.09 -39.13
CA ALA A 111 -7.25 -18.44 -37.88
C ALA A 111 -8.78 -18.46 -37.66
N PRO A 112 -9.24 -18.19 -36.41
CA PRO A 112 -10.27 -17.17 -36.25
C PRO A 112 -10.08 -16.25 -35.02
N GLU A 113 -10.34 -14.96 -35.22
CA GLU A 113 -10.90 -14.03 -34.22
C GLU A 113 -12.42 -13.85 -34.50
N PRO A 114 -13.19 -13.04 -33.75
CA PRO A 114 -13.47 -13.07 -32.31
C PRO A 114 -15.00 -13.23 -32.06
N VAL A 115 -15.41 -13.58 -30.83
CA VAL A 115 -16.83 -13.49 -30.41
C VAL A 115 -16.96 -12.44 -29.31
N GLY A 116 -17.88 -11.49 -29.52
CA GLY A 116 -18.15 -10.33 -28.69
C GLY A 116 -18.77 -10.63 -27.31
N PRO A 117 -19.03 -9.57 -26.51
CA PRO A 117 -19.18 -9.65 -25.07
C PRO A 117 -20.64 -9.91 -24.64
N PRO A 118 -20.89 -10.49 -23.46
CA PRO A 118 -22.11 -10.23 -22.73
C PRO A 118 -21.92 -9.07 -21.75
N ALA A 119 -22.92 -8.19 -21.78
CA ALA A 119 -23.10 -7.04 -20.93
C ALA A 119 -23.41 -7.41 -19.46
N GLY A 120 -23.07 -6.47 -18.55
CA GLY A 120 -23.55 -6.46 -17.17
C GLY A 120 -22.49 -6.06 -16.15
N LEU A 121 -22.01 -4.81 -16.21
CA LEU A 121 -21.06 -4.28 -15.22
C LEU A 121 -21.82 -3.47 -14.16
N THR A 122 -21.98 -4.05 -12.97
CA THR A 122 -22.24 -3.30 -11.73
C THR A 122 -20.93 -3.15 -10.98
N ALA A 123 -20.73 -1.96 -10.40
CA ALA A 123 -19.54 -1.57 -9.65
C ALA A 123 -19.52 -2.23 -8.25
N ASP A 124 -19.12 -3.49 -8.20
CA ASP A 124 -18.54 -4.19 -7.04
C ASP A 124 -18.19 -5.60 -7.53
N ASP A 125 -16.90 -5.98 -7.55
CA ASP A 125 -16.43 -7.32 -7.15
C ASP A 125 -15.01 -7.62 -7.67
N ASP A 126 -14.10 -7.86 -6.71
CA ASP A 126 -12.88 -8.69 -6.88
C ASP A 126 -13.23 -10.20 -6.89
N VAL A 127 -14.49 -10.55 -7.19
CA VAL A 127 -15.07 -11.90 -7.13
C VAL A 127 -15.61 -12.31 -8.50
N GLU A 128 -14.94 -13.27 -9.12
CA GLU A 128 -15.37 -13.92 -10.35
C GLU A 128 -16.18 -15.19 -10.03
N THR A 129 -17.33 -15.39 -10.67
CA THR A 129 -18.13 -16.62 -10.51
C THR A 129 -17.74 -17.64 -11.59
N LEU A 130 -17.25 -18.81 -11.17
CA LEU A 130 -16.84 -19.90 -12.05
C LEU A 130 -18.05 -20.74 -12.50
N THR A 131 -18.19 -20.91 -13.82
CA THR A 131 -19.19 -21.81 -14.43
C THR A 131 -18.91 -23.28 -14.11
N VAL A 132 -17.62 -23.66 -14.02
CA VAL A 132 -17.16 -24.98 -13.58
C VAL A 132 -16.54 -24.86 -12.18
N PRO A 133 -16.99 -25.63 -11.18
CA PRO A 133 -16.38 -25.61 -9.85
C PRO A 133 -14.90 -26.00 -9.89
N GLU A 134 -14.03 -25.20 -9.28
CA GLU A 134 -12.60 -25.47 -9.12
C GLU A 134 -12.25 -25.72 -7.64
N PRO A 135 -11.21 -26.49 -7.31
CA PRO A 135 -10.88 -26.82 -5.93
C PRO A 135 -10.45 -25.57 -5.14
N CYS A 136 -11.14 -25.32 -4.02
CA CYS A 136 -10.87 -24.21 -3.12
C CYS A 136 -9.44 -24.27 -2.56
N VAL A 137 -8.71 -23.16 -2.61
CA VAL A 137 -7.31 -23.10 -2.10
C VAL A 137 -7.19 -23.29 -0.58
N LEU A 138 -8.29 -23.20 0.17
CA LEU A 138 -8.30 -23.34 1.63
C LEU A 138 -8.69 -24.76 2.10
N CYS A 139 -9.59 -25.45 1.40
CA CYS A 139 -10.14 -26.74 1.83
C CYS A 139 -10.17 -27.83 0.75
N GLY A 140 -9.84 -27.50 -0.50
CA GLY A 140 -9.87 -28.43 -1.64
C GLY A 140 -11.27 -28.79 -2.16
N ALA A 141 -12.35 -28.34 -1.51
CA ALA A 141 -13.71 -28.58 -1.96
C ALA A 141 -14.08 -27.72 -3.19
N PRO A 142 -15.04 -28.14 -4.05
CA PRO A 142 -15.39 -27.40 -5.26
C PRO A 142 -16.00 -26.03 -4.93
N ALA A 143 -15.27 -24.96 -5.24
CA ALA A 143 -15.71 -23.57 -5.13
C ALA A 143 -16.18 -23.05 -6.50
N ARG A 144 -17.27 -22.28 -6.48
CA ARG A 144 -17.79 -21.59 -7.68
C ARG A 144 -17.42 -20.12 -7.71
N GLN A 145 -16.60 -19.65 -6.78
CA GLN A 145 -16.16 -18.27 -6.69
C GLN A 145 -14.64 -18.22 -6.72
N ARG A 146 -14.11 -17.18 -7.36
CA ARG A 146 -12.70 -16.91 -7.50
C ARG A 146 -12.45 -15.48 -7.04
N VAL A 147 -11.67 -15.32 -5.98
CA VAL A 147 -11.37 -14.01 -5.41
C VAL A 147 -9.90 -13.72 -5.68
N ALA A 148 -9.61 -12.59 -6.35
CA ALA A 148 -8.26 -12.21 -6.75
C ALA A 148 -7.48 -13.33 -7.49
N GLY A 149 -8.16 -14.12 -8.33
CA GLY A 149 -7.55 -15.19 -9.12
C GLY A 149 -7.49 -16.57 -8.45
N PHE A 150 -7.91 -16.71 -7.19
CA PHE A 150 -7.89 -18.00 -6.47
C PHE A 150 -9.31 -18.54 -6.21
N PRO A 151 -9.61 -19.80 -6.59
CA PRO A 151 -10.89 -20.42 -6.26
C PRO A 151 -11.06 -20.56 -4.74
N GLN A 152 -12.11 -19.98 -4.18
CA GLN A 152 -12.44 -20.08 -2.76
C GLN A 152 -13.91 -19.75 -2.49
N HIS A 153 -14.44 -20.19 -1.35
CA HIS A 153 -15.79 -19.80 -0.92
C HIS A 153 -15.82 -18.35 -0.41
N LEU A 154 -16.96 -17.67 -0.61
CA LEU A 154 -17.20 -16.33 -0.03
C LEU A 154 -17.51 -16.39 1.47
N ASP A 155 -18.13 -17.49 1.91
CA ASP A 155 -18.43 -17.75 3.31
C ASP A 155 -17.38 -18.70 3.91
N PRO A 156 -16.67 -18.31 4.99
CA PRO A 156 -15.75 -19.18 5.71
C PRO A 156 -16.37 -20.50 6.19
N ASP A 157 -17.67 -20.51 6.53
CA ASP A 157 -18.35 -21.70 7.02
C ASP A 157 -18.55 -22.75 5.91
N ALA A 158 -18.54 -22.34 4.64
CA ALA A 158 -18.56 -23.26 3.50
C ALA A 158 -17.23 -24.05 3.36
N CYS A 159 -16.12 -23.54 3.90
CA CYS A 159 -14.88 -24.31 4.02
C CYS A 159 -14.92 -25.36 5.15
N ALA A 160 -15.86 -25.25 6.09
CA ALA A 160 -15.98 -26.19 7.21
C ALA A 160 -16.79 -27.47 6.85
N GLY A 161 -17.40 -27.52 5.66
CA GLY A 161 -18.37 -28.56 5.26
C GLY A 161 -17.80 -29.88 4.75
N ALA A 162 -16.48 -30.06 4.66
CA ALA A 162 -15.90 -31.33 4.19
C ALA A 162 -15.75 -32.37 5.32
N ALA A 163 -16.88 -32.84 5.84
CA ALA A 163 -16.96 -34.09 6.60
C ALA A 163 -18.13 -34.94 6.05
N SER A 164 -17.82 -36.20 5.73
CA SER A 164 -18.63 -37.22 5.03
C SER A 164 -20.15 -37.25 5.31
N PRO A 165 -20.97 -37.71 4.33
CA PRO A 165 -22.42 -37.64 4.39
C PRO A 165 -23.04 -38.79 5.21
N ALA A 166 -24.11 -38.47 5.93
CA ALA A 166 -25.06 -39.44 6.50
C ALA A 166 -26.50 -38.88 6.36
N PRO A 167 -27.52 -39.74 6.30
CA PRO A 167 -28.59 -39.61 5.31
C PRO A 167 -29.79 -38.76 5.76
N THR A 168 -30.49 -38.31 4.72
CA THR A 168 -31.76 -37.60 4.64
C THR A 168 -32.82 -38.10 5.62
N THR A 169 -33.48 -37.16 6.32
CA THR A 169 -34.87 -37.36 6.79
C THR A 169 -35.62 -36.02 6.79
N ALA A 170 -36.89 -36.14 6.43
CA ALA A 170 -37.75 -35.11 5.85
C ALA A 170 -38.29 -34.06 6.83
N GLU A 171 -38.70 -32.95 6.23
CA GLU A 171 -39.52 -31.87 6.78
C GLU A 171 -40.85 -32.38 7.37
N SER A 172 -41.27 -31.77 8.48
CA SER A 172 -42.69 -31.41 8.73
C SER A 172 -42.82 -30.37 9.84
N GLU A 173 -43.24 -29.18 9.41
CA GLU A 173 -44.31 -28.31 9.91
C GLU A 173 -44.53 -28.10 11.43
N SER A 174 -44.35 -26.83 11.80
CA SER A 174 -45.08 -25.98 12.74
C SER A 174 -46.25 -26.56 13.55
N ALA A 175 -46.16 -26.43 14.88
CA ALA A 175 -47.30 -26.05 15.73
C ALA A 175 -46.86 -25.39 17.05
N THR A 176 -47.54 -24.28 17.37
CA THR A 176 -47.40 -23.38 18.54
C THR A 176 -47.81 -24.05 19.87
N PRO A 177 -47.27 -23.63 21.05
CA PRO A 177 -47.51 -24.30 22.33
C PRO A 177 -48.69 -23.72 23.13
N PRO A 178 -49.10 -24.37 24.24
CA PRO A 178 -49.08 -23.61 25.49
C PRO A 178 -48.70 -24.38 26.77
N ARG A 179 -47.95 -23.65 27.61
CA ARG A 179 -48.15 -23.37 29.05
C ARG A 179 -47.82 -24.40 30.14
N SER A 180 -46.91 -23.91 31.01
CA SER A 180 -46.88 -24.01 32.48
C SER A 180 -46.47 -25.39 33.06
N SER A 181 -45.66 -25.53 34.11
CA SER A 181 -45.58 -24.72 35.33
C SER A 181 -44.29 -25.02 36.11
N GLU A 182 -43.82 -23.99 36.82
CA GLU A 182 -43.29 -24.03 38.19
C GLU A 182 -41.97 -24.74 38.56
N ARG A 183 -41.07 -23.89 39.06
CA ARG A 183 -39.89 -24.15 39.90
C ARG A 183 -40.37 -24.42 41.34
N PRO A 184 -39.65 -25.23 42.15
CA PRO A 184 -38.73 -24.63 43.12
C PRO A 184 -37.44 -25.46 43.40
N ALA A 185 -36.44 -24.81 44.00
CA ALA A 185 -35.22 -25.39 44.60
C ALA A 185 -35.26 -25.18 46.14
N PRO A 186 -34.26 -25.55 47.00
CA PRO A 186 -33.02 -26.35 46.85
C PRO A 186 -32.63 -27.32 48.04
N ARG A 187 -31.64 -28.22 47.79
CA ARG A 187 -30.53 -28.79 48.67
C ARG A 187 -30.83 -29.62 49.95
N PRO A 188 -29.84 -30.34 50.57
CA PRO A 188 -28.54 -30.93 50.11
C PRO A 188 -28.25 -32.38 50.63
N ALA A 189 -27.34 -33.16 50.00
CA ALA A 189 -26.50 -34.19 50.67
C ALA A 189 -25.42 -34.79 49.74
N GLN A 190 -24.24 -35.10 50.29
CA GLN A 190 -23.06 -35.82 49.75
C GLN A 190 -22.69 -36.95 50.77
N PRO A 191 -21.75 -37.92 50.56
CA PRO A 191 -20.83 -38.19 49.42
C PRO A 191 -20.59 -39.69 48.98
N ALA A 192 -19.93 -39.85 47.81
CA ALA A 192 -18.96 -40.89 47.37
C ALA A 192 -19.43 -42.34 47.04
N PRO A 193 -18.63 -43.16 46.30
CA PRO A 193 -17.77 -42.88 45.14
C PRO A 193 -18.10 -43.83 43.94
N ASN A 194 -17.90 -43.41 42.69
CA ASN A 194 -17.65 -44.39 41.63
C ASN A 194 -16.85 -43.83 40.46
N SER A 195 -15.79 -44.58 40.16
CA SER A 195 -14.82 -44.42 39.09
C SER A 195 -15.44 -44.64 37.72
N ALA A 196 -15.37 -43.62 36.86
CA ALA A 196 -15.46 -43.80 35.41
C ALA A 196 -14.60 -42.73 34.72
N ARG A 197 -13.52 -43.18 34.08
CA ARG A 197 -12.67 -42.41 33.16
C ARG A 197 -13.55 -41.80 32.07
N THR A 198 -13.69 -40.48 32.08
CA THR A 198 -14.20 -39.72 30.93
C THR A 198 -13.07 -38.85 30.38
N ALA A 199 -12.74 -39.09 29.12
CA ALA A 199 -11.75 -38.35 28.37
C ALA A 199 -12.19 -36.89 28.26
N ARG A 200 -11.33 -36.00 28.75
CA ARG A 200 -11.49 -34.55 28.67
C ARG A 200 -11.35 -34.13 27.20
N PRO A 201 -12.31 -33.40 26.60
CA PRO A 201 -12.09 -32.84 25.27
C PRO A 201 -10.92 -31.86 25.36
N PRO A 202 -10.05 -31.78 24.34
CA PRO A 202 -8.97 -30.81 24.35
C PRO A 202 -9.59 -29.43 24.47
N ALA A 203 -9.18 -28.71 25.52
CA ALA A 203 -9.51 -27.31 25.66
C ALA A 203 -9.12 -26.63 24.35
N LYS A 204 -10.13 -26.17 23.59
CA LYS A 204 -9.92 -25.22 22.52
C LYS A 204 -9.12 -24.10 23.18
N ARG A 205 -7.82 -24.02 22.88
CA ARG A 205 -7.06 -22.80 23.11
C ARG A 205 -7.86 -21.77 22.34
N ALA A 206 -8.63 -20.97 23.08
CA ALA A 206 -9.13 -19.72 22.56
C ALA A 206 -7.94 -19.09 21.87
N PHE A 207 -8.11 -18.77 20.58
CA PHE A 207 -7.18 -17.91 19.89
C PHE A 207 -7.09 -16.66 20.75
N GLN A 208 -6.07 -16.59 21.61
CA GLN A 208 -5.75 -15.35 22.26
C GLN A 208 -5.39 -14.46 21.08
N PRO A 209 -6.11 -13.34 20.85
CA PRO A 209 -5.60 -12.36 19.93
C PRO A 209 -4.19 -12.09 20.40
N ARG A 210 -3.18 -12.37 19.55
CA ARG A 210 -1.83 -11.88 19.82
C ARG A 210 -2.04 -10.42 20.13
N SER A 211 -1.68 -10.00 21.34
CA SER A 211 -1.69 -8.59 21.71
C SER A 211 -1.15 -7.85 20.50
N GLY A 212 -1.97 -6.98 19.91
CA GLY A 212 -1.53 -6.19 18.78
C GLY A 212 -0.20 -5.53 19.13
N PRO A 213 0.62 -5.14 18.14
CA PRO A 213 1.85 -4.41 18.44
C PRO A 213 1.52 -3.32 19.48
N PRO A 214 2.33 -3.20 20.55
CA PRO A 214 2.05 -2.25 21.63
C PRO A 214 1.73 -0.89 21.01
N ASP A 215 0.74 -0.18 21.56
CA ASP A 215 0.32 1.12 21.05
C ASP A 215 1.48 2.13 21.20
N VAL A 216 2.36 2.14 20.20
CA VAL A 216 3.63 2.87 20.21
C VAL A 216 3.39 4.37 20.29
N ILE A 217 2.29 4.85 19.72
CA ILE A 217 1.89 6.26 19.75
C ILE A 217 1.50 6.62 21.18
N ALA A 218 0.56 5.87 21.79
CA ALA A 218 0.13 6.15 23.15
C ALA A 218 1.28 5.98 24.16
N GLN A 219 2.21 5.04 23.92
CA GLN A 219 3.40 4.87 24.76
C GLN A 219 4.36 6.07 24.63
N ALA A 220 4.62 6.55 23.41
CA ALA A 220 5.46 7.72 23.17
C ALA A 220 4.87 8.97 23.85
N VAL A 221 3.55 9.17 23.73
CA VAL A 221 2.84 10.31 24.37
C VAL A 221 2.95 10.23 25.90
N ARG A 222 2.66 9.08 26.51
CA ARG A 222 2.82 8.90 27.96
C ARG A 222 4.25 9.15 28.42
N ALA A 223 5.24 8.66 27.68
CA ALA A 223 6.65 8.87 28.01
C ALA A 223 7.05 10.35 27.90
N ALA A 224 6.58 11.05 26.87
CA ALA A 224 6.85 12.48 26.69
C ALA A 224 6.20 13.34 27.78
N LEU A 225 4.93 13.08 28.12
CA LEU A 225 4.23 13.76 29.21
C LEU A 225 4.91 13.52 30.56
N ALA A 226 5.32 12.29 30.85
CA ALA A 226 6.06 11.98 32.07
C ALA A 226 7.41 12.71 32.12
N ALA A 227 8.15 12.75 31.00
CA ALA A 227 9.44 13.47 30.92
C ALA A 227 9.27 14.99 31.05
N ALA A 228 8.17 15.54 30.55
CA ALA A 228 7.80 16.94 30.68
C ALA A 228 7.10 17.28 32.00
N GLN A 229 6.97 16.32 32.93
CA GLN A 229 6.29 16.51 34.22
C GLN A 229 4.83 17.02 34.07
N GLY A 230 4.15 16.63 33.00
CA GLY A 230 2.80 17.07 32.68
C GLY A 230 2.69 18.37 31.87
N ASP A 231 3.80 19.02 31.53
CA ASP A 231 3.80 20.17 30.60
C ASP A 231 3.44 19.70 29.17
N VAL A 232 2.22 20.05 28.77
CA VAL A 232 1.60 19.70 27.48
C VAL A 232 2.35 20.32 26.30
N GLU A 233 2.76 21.58 26.41
CA GLU A 233 3.45 22.28 25.33
C GLU A 233 4.85 21.69 25.12
N ALA A 234 5.59 21.48 26.22
CA ALA A 234 6.92 20.89 26.17
C ALA A 234 6.88 19.44 25.66
N ALA A 235 5.90 18.64 26.09
CA ALA A 235 5.70 17.28 25.61
C ALA A 235 5.39 17.26 24.10
N THR A 236 4.47 18.11 23.65
CA THR A 236 4.10 18.22 22.24
C THR A 236 5.29 18.64 21.39
N ALA A 237 6.04 19.66 21.81
CA ALA A 237 7.24 20.12 21.09
C ALA A 237 8.31 19.02 20.99
N ALA A 238 8.49 18.21 22.05
CA ALA A 238 9.42 17.08 22.03
C ALA A 238 8.97 15.96 21.07
N LEU A 239 7.68 15.63 21.07
CA LEU A 239 7.08 14.63 20.18
C LEU A 239 7.15 15.07 18.72
N VAL A 240 6.81 16.32 18.42
CA VAL A 240 6.89 16.88 17.06
C VAL A 240 8.32 16.80 16.50
N LYS A 241 9.35 16.94 17.34
CA LYS A 241 10.76 16.77 16.92
C LYS A 241 11.10 15.30 16.57
N LYS A 242 10.48 14.34 17.26
CA LYS A 242 10.67 12.89 17.03
C LYS A 242 9.70 12.26 16.03
N ALA A 243 8.73 13.02 15.53
CA ALA A 243 7.70 12.52 14.63
C ALA A 243 8.21 11.76 13.39
N ILE A 244 9.35 12.14 12.81
CA ILE A 244 9.94 11.43 11.65
C ILE A 244 10.49 10.06 12.07
N PRO A 245 11.46 9.95 12.99
CA PRO A 245 11.98 8.64 13.42
C PRO A 245 10.88 7.76 14.01
N ASP A 246 9.91 8.33 14.74
CA ASP A 246 8.81 7.55 15.31
C ASP A 246 7.82 7.07 14.22
N ALA A 247 7.61 7.84 13.15
CA ALA A 247 6.83 7.39 11.99
C ALA A 247 7.54 6.27 11.23
N MET A 248 8.86 6.34 11.07
CA MET A 248 9.65 5.25 10.47
C MET A 248 9.61 3.98 11.33
N ALA A 249 9.79 4.11 12.65
CA ALA A 249 9.67 3.00 13.58
C ALA A 249 8.26 2.36 13.55
N LEU A 250 7.20 3.18 13.45
CA LEU A 250 5.84 2.69 13.30
C LEU A 250 5.64 1.99 11.93
N LEU A 251 6.21 2.52 10.85
CA LEU A 251 6.18 1.86 9.54
C LEU A 251 6.84 0.48 9.59
N ASP A 252 8.02 0.37 10.20
CA ASP A 252 8.71 -0.91 10.34
C ASP A 252 7.91 -1.89 11.20
N ALA A 253 7.38 -1.44 12.34
CA ALA A 253 6.57 -2.27 13.23
C ALA A 253 5.30 -2.79 12.55
N THR A 254 4.64 -1.96 11.74
CA THR A 254 3.41 -2.34 11.02
C THR A 254 3.68 -3.24 9.82
N ARG A 255 4.93 -3.31 9.35
CA ARG A 255 5.35 -4.16 8.23
C ARG A 255 5.91 -5.52 8.64
N VAL A 256 6.07 -5.81 9.93
CA VAL A 256 6.44 -7.15 10.39
C VAL A 256 5.41 -8.18 9.89
N GLY A 257 5.87 -9.13 9.07
CA GLY A 257 5.02 -10.14 8.41
C GLY A 257 4.27 -9.63 7.17
N GLY A 258 4.65 -8.48 6.61
CA GLY A 258 4.16 -7.99 5.31
C GLY A 258 4.66 -8.85 4.14
N ARG A 259 3.88 -8.93 3.06
CA ARG A 259 4.23 -9.70 1.85
C ARG A 259 5.39 -9.09 1.05
N TYR A 260 5.52 -7.77 1.07
CA TYR A 260 6.45 -7.02 0.22
C TYR A 260 7.47 -6.27 1.06
N ASP A 261 8.72 -6.30 0.60
CA ASP A 261 9.78 -5.43 1.10
C ASP A 261 9.74 -4.06 0.42
N ILE A 262 10.04 -2.99 1.17
CA ILE A 262 10.18 -1.65 0.63
C ILE A 262 11.59 -1.51 0.11
N VAL A 263 11.73 -1.26 -1.20
CA VAL A 263 12.98 -0.75 -1.75
C VAL A 263 13.08 0.71 -1.32
N ALA A 264 13.89 0.96 -0.29
CA ALA A 264 13.99 2.28 0.33
C ALA A 264 14.74 3.30 -0.53
N HIS A 265 15.69 2.84 -1.35
CA HIS A 265 16.54 3.69 -2.20
C HIS A 265 16.63 3.08 -3.61
N PRO A 266 15.53 3.08 -4.39
CA PRO A 266 15.57 2.63 -5.77
C PRO A 266 16.37 3.61 -6.63
N TRP A 267 16.77 3.17 -7.82
CA TRP A 267 17.19 4.10 -8.84
C TRP A 267 16.04 5.03 -9.21
N VAL A 268 16.31 6.34 -9.27
CA VAL A 268 15.32 7.38 -9.56
C VAL A 268 15.56 7.94 -10.96
N PRO A 269 14.56 7.89 -11.87
CA PRO A 269 14.60 8.53 -13.18
C PRO A 269 14.89 10.03 -13.11
N ASP A 270 15.50 10.60 -14.15
CA ASP A 270 15.88 12.02 -14.16
C ASP A 270 14.67 12.98 -14.08
N ILE A 271 13.50 12.55 -14.54
CA ILE A 271 12.24 13.31 -14.43
C ILE A 271 11.78 13.52 -12.98
N LEU A 272 12.23 12.67 -12.05
CA LEU A 272 11.94 12.72 -10.62
C LEU A 272 13.07 13.39 -9.81
N ARG A 273 14.10 13.92 -10.50
CA ARG A 273 15.21 14.65 -9.89
C ARG A 273 15.02 16.14 -10.13
N LYS A 274 15.31 16.93 -9.10
CA LYS A 274 15.37 18.39 -9.27
C LYS A 274 16.50 18.75 -10.23
N GLN A 275 16.19 19.59 -11.20
CA GLN A 275 17.19 20.07 -12.18
C GLN A 275 18.15 21.11 -11.56
N THR A 276 17.74 21.75 -10.46
CA THR A 276 18.59 22.67 -9.68
C THR A 276 18.33 22.50 -8.19
N ALA A 277 19.24 22.97 -7.32
CA ALA A 277 19.09 22.85 -5.86
C ALA A 277 17.82 23.48 -5.28
N ARG A 278 17.21 24.44 -5.99
CA ARG A 278 15.93 25.08 -5.63
C ARG A 278 14.82 24.86 -6.67
N GLY A 279 15.10 24.07 -7.70
CA GLY A 279 14.17 23.82 -8.80
C GLY A 279 13.13 22.75 -8.45
N ALA A 280 12.08 22.68 -9.26
CA ALA A 280 11.19 21.53 -9.26
C ALA A 280 11.80 20.39 -10.09
N ASP A 281 11.33 19.18 -9.83
CA ASP A 281 11.40 18.07 -10.78
C ASP A 281 10.37 18.29 -11.92
N GLN A 282 10.24 17.31 -12.82
CA GLN A 282 9.36 17.42 -13.98
C GLN A 282 7.93 16.93 -13.70
N VAL A 283 7.64 16.43 -12.49
CA VAL A 283 6.36 15.81 -12.18
C VAL A 283 5.32 16.85 -11.80
N TRP A 284 4.21 16.82 -12.53
CA TRP A 284 3.05 17.65 -12.30
C TRP A 284 2.06 16.95 -11.36
N GLU A 285 1.99 17.43 -10.12
CA GLU A 285 1.11 16.83 -9.08
C GLU A 285 -0.38 17.19 -9.25
N ALA A 286 -0.74 18.08 -10.20
CA ALA A 286 -2.11 18.56 -10.39
C ALA A 286 -2.73 19.27 -9.16
N ARG A 287 -1.96 20.15 -8.51
CA ARG A 287 -2.42 20.87 -7.33
C ARG A 287 -3.64 21.78 -7.63
N PRO A 288 -4.75 21.63 -6.90
CA PRO A 288 -5.93 22.47 -7.06
C PRO A 288 -5.64 23.93 -6.71
N LYS A 289 -5.96 24.80 -7.65
CA LYS A 289 -5.97 26.26 -7.51
C LYS A 289 -7.00 26.81 -8.48
N TRP A 290 -8.27 26.69 -8.12
CA TRP A 290 -9.37 27.08 -8.98
C TRP A 290 -10.39 27.88 -8.19
N THR A 291 -10.88 28.96 -8.81
CA THR A 291 -12.03 29.73 -8.35
C THR A 291 -12.98 29.83 -9.52
N ARG A 292 -14.26 29.56 -9.27
CA ARG A 292 -15.35 29.69 -10.23
C ARG A 292 -15.30 31.09 -10.87
N PRO A 293 -15.29 31.20 -12.20
CA PRO A 293 -15.24 32.50 -12.89
C PRO A 293 -16.45 33.39 -12.57
N GLU A 294 -17.65 32.81 -12.61
CA GLU A 294 -18.91 33.54 -12.43
C GLU A 294 -19.79 32.84 -11.40
N LEU A 295 -20.25 33.59 -10.40
CA LEU A 295 -21.21 33.11 -9.40
C LEU A 295 -22.64 33.17 -9.95
N PRO A 296 -23.55 32.30 -9.48
CA PRO A 296 -24.98 32.47 -9.73
C PRO A 296 -25.44 33.87 -9.28
N PRO A 297 -26.43 34.49 -9.95
CA PRO A 297 -26.97 35.79 -9.55
C PRO A 297 -27.45 35.82 -8.09
N GLY A 298 -27.41 37.00 -7.49
CA GLY A 298 -27.80 37.25 -6.10
C GLY A 298 -26.65 37.21 -5.08
N GLU A 299 -27.00 37.52 -3.83
CA GLU A 299 -26.09 37.43 -2.69
C GLU A 299 -26.13 36.02 -2.10
N HIS A 300 -24.94 35.45 -1.86
CA HIS A 300 -24.77 34.09 -1.36
C HIS A 300 -23.83 34.05 -0.17
N ASP A 301 -24.15 33.20 0.82
CA ASP A 301 -23.19 32.81 1.85
C ASP A 301 -22.34 31.64 1.36
N VAL A 302 -21.05 31.88 1.15
CA VAL A 302 -20.08 30.85 0.78
C VAL A 302 -19.53 30.21 2.04
N THR A 303 -19.65 28.89 2.15
CA THR A 303 -19.03 28.12 3.24
C THR A 303 -17.71 27.52 2.77
N ALA A 304 -16.62 27.87 3.44
CA ALA A 304 -15.32 27.23 3.26
C ALA A 304 -15.22 25.98 4.16
N LEU A 305 -15.02 24.82 3.55
CA LEU A 305 -14.90 23.52 4.20
C LEU A 305 -13.44 23.05 4.20
N ASP A 306 -13.01 22.48 5.32
CA ASP A 306 -11.70 21.85 5.51
C ASP A 306 -11.84 20.32 5.59
N MET A 307 -11.16 19.63 4.69
CA MET A 307 -11.15 18.16 4.63
C MET A 307 -10.16 17.60 5.66
N ASN A 308 -10.70 16.95 6.69
CA ASN A 308 -9.87 16.41 7.77
C ASN A 308 -8.86 15.37 7.27
N GLY A 309 -7.60 15.52 7.66
CA GLY A 309 -6.57 14.49 7.48
C GLY A 309 -6.31 14.13 6.01
N ALA A 310 -6.34 15.09 5.08
CA ALA A 310 -6.21 14.81 3.65
C ALA A 310 -4.99 13.94 3.28
N TYR A 311 -3.79 14.23 3.83
CA TYR A 311 -2.61 13.37 3.61
C TYR A 311 -2.73 12.00 4.29
N LEU A 312 -3.37 11.91 5.45
CA LEU A 312 -3.61 10.63 6.13
C LEU A 312 -4.55 9.73 5.30
N SER A 313 -5.60 10.32 4.71
CA SER A 313 -6.47 9.64 3.75
C SER A 313 -5.71 9.21 2.50
N ALA A 314 -4.84 10.08 1.98
CA ALA A 314 -4.08 9.84 0.76
C ALA A 314 -2.97 8.77 0.87
N LEU A 315 -2.60 8.35 2.09
CA LEU A 315 -1.74 7.18 2.29
C LEU A 315 -2.35 5.89 1.71
N LYS A 316 -3.67 5.87 1.52
CA LYS A 316 -4.39 4.85 0.77
C LYS A 316 -4.31 5.17 -0.73
N THR A 317 -3.18 4.82 -1.33
CA THR A 317 -2.88 5.01 -2.77
C THR A 317 -2.04 3.84 -3.29
N HIS A 318 -2.10 3.58 -4.60
CA HIS A 318 -1.29 2.54 -5.23
C HIS A 318 0.17 2.97 -5.29
N LEU A 319 1.03 2.34 -4.48
CA LEU A 319 2.45 2.67 -4.42
C LEU A 319 3.30 1.64 -5.17
N PRO A 320 4.29 2.09 -5.98
CA PRO A 320 5.25 1.19 -6.61
C PRO A 320 6.10 0.48 -5.55
N ILE A 321 6.16 -0.84 -5.61
CA ILE A 321 6.87 -1.67 -4.63
C ILE A 321 8.38 -1.58 -4.88
N GLY A 322 8.79 -1.78 -6.14
CA GLY A 322 10.19 -1.85 -6.55
C GLY A 322 10.68 -0.62 -7.30
N GLN A 323 11.76 -0.83 -8.05
CA GLN A 323 12.30 0.16 -8.99
C GLN A 323 11.31 0.40 -10.13
N LEU A 324 11.23 1.66 -10.58
CA LEU A 324 10.44 2.04 -11.74
C LEU A 324 11.16 1.60 -13.03
N GLU A 325 10.42 0.96 -13.91
CA GLU A 325 10.86 0.56 -15.23
C GLU A 325 10.23 1.46 -16.27
N HIS A 326 11.02 1.83 -17.28
CA HIS A 326 10.54 2.62 -18.40
C HIS A 326 9.79 1.75 -19.39
N SER A 327 8.62 2.20 -19.82
CA SER A 327 7.82 1.60 -20.89
C SER A 327 7.25 2.67 -21.80
N THR A 328 7.15 2.37 -23.09
CA THR A 328 6.49 3.21 -24.09
C THR A 328 5.21 2.52 -24.59
N GLY A 329 4.23 3.32 -25.02
CA GLY A 329 2.95 2.84 -25.53
C GLY A 329 1.75 3.53 -24.90
N PHE A 330 0.58 3.32 -25.52
CA PHE A 330 -0.68 3.98 -25.16
C PHE A 330 -1.49 3.25 -24.08
N ASP A 331 -1.07 2.05 -23.69
CA ASP A 331 -1.82 1.20 -22.78
C ASP A 331 -1.48 1.48 -21.30
N HIS A 332 -2.51 1.50 -20.46
CA HIS A 332 -2.37 1.61 -19.01
C HIS A 332 -2.50 0.23 -18.33
N ASP A 333 -1.49 -0.17 -17.57
CA ASP A 333 -1.55 -1.37 -16.72
C ASP A 333 -2.01 -1.01 -15.30
N ARG A 334 -3.25 -1.38 -14.97
CA ARG A 334 -3.86 -1.14 -13.65
C ARG A 334 -3.16 -1.83 -12.48
N ARG A 335 -2.28 -2.81 -12.72
CA ARG A 335 -1.48 -3.49 -11.69
C ARG A 335 -0.16 -2.79 -11.38
N ARG A 336 0.18 -1.77 -12.17
CA ARG A 336 1.39 -0.97 -12.01
C ARG A 336 1.04 0.43 -11.53
N SER A 337 2.03 1.12 -10.96
CA SER A 337 1.91 2.51 -10.51
C SER A 337 3.24 3.21 -10.72
N GLY A 338 3.18 4.53 -10.92
CA GLY A 338 4.34 5.39 -11.06
C GLY A 338 3.94 6.73 -11.68
N VAL A 339 4.69 7.16 -12.69
CA VAL A 339 4.48 8.43 -13.40
C VAL A 339 4.37 8.20 -14.91
N HIS A 340 3.58 9.03 -15.57
CA HIS A 340 3.16 8.85 -16.96
C HIS A 340 3.25 10.19 -17.70
N LEU A 341 3.89 10.21 -18.87
CA LEU A 341 3.81 11.35 -19.77
C LEU A 341 2.52 11.21 -20.57
N ILE A 342 1.64 12.20 -20.43
CA ILE A 342 0.35 12.18 -21.12
C ILE A 342 0.11 13.46 -21.92
N THR A 343 -0.67 13.37 -23.00
CA THR A 343 -1.44 14.51 -23.49
C THR A 343 -2.75 14.54 -22.70
N PRO A 344 -3.00 15.56 -21.87
CA PRO A 344 -4.25 15.67 -21.13
C PRO A 344 -5.40 16.00 -22.10
N PRO A 345 -6.62 15.49 -21.84
CA PRO A 345 -7.77 15.80 -22.67
C PRO A 345 -8.16 17.28 -22.54
N HIS A 346 -8.94 17.78 -23.51
CA HIS A 346 -9.57 19.08 -23.37
C HIS A 346 -10.57 19.07 -22.21
N TRP A 347 -10.59 20.14 -21.42
CA TRP A 347 -11.51 20.31 -20.29
C TRP A 347 -12.47 21.46 -20.58
N ALA A 348 -13.76 21.14 -20.75
CA ALA A 348 -14.80 22.09 -21.16
C ALA A 348 -15.73 22.52 -20.01
N HIS A 349 -15.33 22.27 -18.76
CA HIS A 349 -16.15 22.48 -17.56
C HIS A 349 -15.48 23.43 -16.55
N ASP A 350 -14.56 24.28 -17.01
CA ASP A 350 -13.80 25.20 -16.17
C ASP A 350 -14.64 26.33 -15.54
N ASP A 351 -15.84 26.56 -16.09
CA ASP A 351 -16.88 27.44 -15.59
C ASP A 351 -17.57 26.90 -14.32
N VAL A 352 -17.68 25.57 -14.19
CA VAL A 352 -18.42 24.93 -13.08
C VAL A 352 -17.58 24.07 -12.16
N LEU A 353 -16.49 23.49 -12.66
CA LEU A 353 -15.64 22.53 -11.95
C LEU A 353 -14.14 22.81 -12.18
N PRO A 354 -13.29 22.52 -11.19
CA PRO A 354 -11.85 22.62 -11.37
C PRO A 354 -11.36 21.64 -12.44
N ASN A 355 -10.37 22.03 -13.24
CA ASN A 355 -9.69 21.10 -14.12
C ASN A 355 -8.97 19.99 -13.30
N PRO A 356 -9.16 18.69 -13.61
CA PRO A 356 -8.52 17.58 -12.90
C PRO A 356 -6.99 17.63 -12.87
N ILE A 357 -6.36 18.27 -13.85
CA ILE A 357 -4.91 18.49 -13.85
C ILE A 357 -4.49 19.78 -13.12
N GLY A 358 -5.40 20.47 -12.43
CA GLY A 358 -5.10 21.74 -11.76
C GLY A 358 -4.92 22.91 -12.74
N GLN A 359 -4.40 24.03 -12.24
CA GLN A 359 -4.21 25.26 -13.03
C GLN A 359 -2.91 25.17 -13.83
N ARG A 360 -3.01 25.18 -15.17
CA ARG A 360 -1.89 25.08 -16.09
C ARG A 360 -2.02 26.11 -17.22
N ASP A 361 -0.93 26.81 -17.51
CA ASP A 361 -0.88 27.83 -18.57
C ASP A 361 -0.34 27.28 -19.89
N GLU A 362 0.66 26.38 -19.83
CA GLU A 362 1.30 25.82 -21.02
C GLU A 362 0.51 24.62 -21.57
N PRO A 363 0.21 24.54 -22.88
CA PRO A 363 -0.40 23.35 -23.47
C PRO A 363 0.63 22.24 -23.71
N GLY A 364 0.16 21.04 -24.09
CA GLY A 364 1.00 19.92 -24.55
C GLY A 364 1.26 18.84 -23.50
N PRO A 365 2.17 17.89 -23.78
CA PRO A 365 2.43 16.76 -22.89
C PRO A 365 2.98 17.17 -21.53
N LEU A 366 2.65 16.41 -20.49
CA LEU A 366 3.18 16.60 -19.13
C LEU A 366 3.26 15.28 -18.36
N TRP A 367 4.24 15.20 -17.45
CA TRP A 367 4.39 14.06 -16.55
C TRP A 367 3.39 14.16 -15.40
N VAL A 368 2.43 13.26 -15.35
CA VAL A 368 1.47 13.13 -14.25
C VAL A 368 1.75 11.89 -13.41
N THR A 369 1.21 11.86 -12.20
CA THR A 369 1.26 10.68 -11.34
C THR A 369 0.11 9.72 -11.60
N GLU A 370 0.26 8.48 -11.16
CA GLU A 370 -0.78 7.45 -11.27
C GLU A 370 -2.16 7.88 -10.71
N PRO A 371 -2.28 8.55 -9.54
CA PRO A 371 -3.56 9.07 -9.06
C PRO A 371 -4.25 10.04 -10.03
N THR A 372 -3.50 10.92 -10.66
CA THR A 372 -4.03 11.89 -11.63
C THR A 372 -4.45 11.18 -12.92
N LEU A 373 -3.66 10.23 -13.41
CA LEU A 373 -4.03 9.42 -14.57
C LEU A 373 -5.31 8.62 -14.32
N ARG A 374 -5.40 7.93 -13.17
CA ARG A 374 -6.60 7.18 -12.77
C ARG A 374 -7.82 8.08 -12.60
N LEU A 375 -7.63 9.31 -12.11
CA LEU A 375 -8.70 10.29 -12.05
C LEU A 375 -9.19 10.62 -13.46
N LEU A 376 -8.31 11.03 -14.37
CA LEU A 376 -8.69 11.36 -15.75
C LEU A 376 -9.40 10.20 -16.48
N GLN A 377 -8.87 8.98 -16.37
CA GLN A 377 -9.51 7.79 -16.93
C GLN A 377 -10.88 7.48 -16.32
N ARG A 378 -11.06 7.76 -15.02
CA ARG A 378 -12.37 7.63 -14.37
C ARG A 378 -13.35 8.64 -14.94
N LEU A 379 -12.94 9.89 -15.11
CA LEU A 379 -13.78 10.98 -15.61
C LEU A 379 -14.13 10.84 -17.09
N SER A 380 -13.25 10.24 -17.89
CA SER A 380 -13.54 9.90 -19.28
C SER A 380 -14.39 8.64 -19.44
N GLY A 381 -14.45 7.79 -18.41
CA GLY A 381 -15.26 6.59 -18.41
C GLY A 381 -16.76 6.87 -18.52
N PRO A 382 -17.56 5.87 -18.93
CA PRO A 382 -18.99 6.03 -19.22
C PRO A 382 -19.83 6.42 -18.01
N GLY A 383 -19.31 6.27 -16.79
CA GLY A 383 -20.00 6.70 -15.57
C GLY A 383 -20.05 8.22 -15.38
N TYR A 384 -19.14 8.97 -16.01
CA TYR A 384 -19.05 10.43 -15.88
C TYR A 384 -19.07 11.14 -17.23
N GLY A 385 -18.23 10.71 -18.19
CA GLY A 385 -18.18 11.27 -19.53
C GLY A 385 -17.82 12.77 -19.57
N LEU A 386 -16.97 13.25 -18.65
CA LEU A 386 -16.64 14.67 -18.50
C LEU A 386 -15.47 15.13 -19.39
N CYS A 387 -14.69 14.20 -19.96
CA CYS A 387 -13.60 14.52 -20.88
C CYS A 387 -13.26 13.31 -21.75
N ASP A 388 -12.46 13.52 -22.78
CA ASP A 388 -11.88 12.40 -23.54
C ASP A 388 -10.85 11.62 -22.69
N PRO A 389 -10.52 10.37 -23.05
CA PRO A 389 -9.42 9.66 -22.42
C PRO A 389 -8.08 10.37 -22.63
N PRO A 390 -7.20 10.44 -21.62
CA PRO A 390 -5.85 10.97 -21.81
C PRO A 390 -5.03 10.04 -22.70
N GLU A 391 -4.21 10.62 -23.59
CA GLU A 391 -3.26 9.87 -24.41
C GLU A 391 -1.98 9.64 -23.62
N ILE A 392 -1.56 8.38 -23.46
CA ILE A 392 -0.34 8.00 -22.73
C ILE A 392 0.79 7.80 -23.72
N HIS A 393 1.95 8.43 -23.49
CA HIS A 393 3.10 8.32 -24.40
C HIS A 393 4.17 7.37 -23.85
N GLU A 394 4.54 7.59 -22.59
CA GLU A 394 5.59 6.86 -21.89
C GLU A 394 5.30 6.82 -20.39
N SER A 395 5.89 5.87 -19.70
CA SER A 395 5.62 5.63 -18.29
C SER A 395 6.86 5.07 -17.57
N TYR A 396 7.03 5.50 -16.33
CA TYR A 396 7.97 4.89 -15.39
C TYR A 396 7.16 4.26 -14.27
N THR A 397 7.03 2.93 -14.28
CA THR A 397 6.15 2.22 -13.33
C THR A 397 6.78 0.96 -12.76
N SER A 398 6.30 0.53 -11.59
CA SER A 398 6.62 -0.77 -11.00
C SER A 398 5.33 -1.48 -10.61
N GLY A 399 5.43 -2.79 -10.31
CA GLY A 399 4.32 -3.50 -9.66
C GLY A 399 3.89 -2.78 -8.39
N ALA A 400 2.58 -2.61 -8.22
CA ALA A 400 2.04 -1.70 -7.21
C ALA A 400 1.02 -2.37 -6.30
N THR A 401 0.83 -1.77 -5.13
CA THR A 401 -0.24 -2.17 -4.20
C THR A 401 -0.73 -0.98 -3.39
N GLU A 402 -2.03 -0.93 -3.15
CA GLU A 402 -2.67 0.05 -2.25
C GLU A 402 -2.46 -0.30 -0.77
N ASN A 403 -2.14 -1.56 -0.48
CA ASN A 403 -2.05 -2.08 0.89
C ASN A 403 -0.70 -1.81 1.56
N LEU A 404 0.25 -1.18 0.86
CA LEU A 404 1.63 -1.05 1.34
C LEU A 404 1.73 -0.26 2.64
N LEU A 405 0.94 0.82 2.75
CA LEU A 405 0.89 1.68 3.94
C LEU A 405 -0.39 1.50 4.76
N GLU A 406 -1.25 0.52 4.44
CA GLU A 406 -2.59 0.47 5.04
C GLU A 406 -2.56 0.18 6.54
N LYS A 407 -1.66 -0.70 7.02
CA LYS A 407 -1.49 -0.95 8.46
C LYS A 407 -0.93 0.28 9.20
N PHE A 408 0.03 0.96 8.58
CA PHE A 408 0.61 2.21 9.09
C PHE A 408 -0.47 3.31 9.20
N ARG A 409 -1.23 3.50 8.12
CA ARG A 409 -2.38 4.42 8.05
C ARG A 409 -3.43 4.07 9.12
N THR A 410 -3.83 2.81 9.22
CA THR A 410 -4.84 2.34 10.19
C THR A 410 -4.42 2.64 11.63
N ALA A 411 -3.14 2.43 11.97
CA ALA A 411 -2.62 2.74 13.29
C ALA A 411 -2.73 4.25 13.62
N LEU A 412 -2.37 5.11 12.67
CA LEU A 412 -2.49 6.57 12.81
C LEU A 412 -3.95 7.02 12.89
N VAL A 413 -4.85 6.47 12.05
CA VAL A 413 -6.29 6.77 12.09
C VAL A 413 -6.88 6.37 13.44
N THR A 414 -6.58 5.16 13.92
CA THR A 414 -7.06 4.65 15.21
C THR A 414 -6.59 5.53 16.36
N ALA A 415 -5.31 5.93 16.37
CA ALA A 415 -4.77 6.81 17.41
C ALA A 415 -5.43 8.19 17.37
N ARG A 416 -5.65 8.74 16.16
CA ARG A 416 -6.34 10.02 15.98
C ARG A 416 -7.80 9.98 16.46
N GLU A 417 -8.54 8.93 16.12
CA GLU A 417 -9.95 8.76 16.54
C GLU A 417 -10.07 8.67 18.06
N ARG A 418 -9.21 7.87 18.70
CA ARG A 418 -9.14 7.79 20.17
C ARG A 418 -8.82 9.15 20.79
N ALA A 419 -7.88 9.88 20.21
CA ALA A 419 -7.49 11.20 20.70
C ALA A 419 -8.61 12.24 20.53
N ILE A 420 -9.40 12.18 19.45
CA ILE A 420 -10.60 13.03 19.31
C ILE A 420 -11.61 12.70 20.40
N ALA A 421 -11.89 11.41 20.62
CA ALA A 421 -12.87 10.98 21.62
C ALA A 421 -12.45 11.31 23.07
N ALA A 422 -11.14 11.37 23.33
CA ALA A 422 -10.56 11.69 24.63
C ALA A 422 -10.17 13.17 24.80
N GLU A 423 -10.40 14.01 23.78
CA GLU A 423 -9.94 15.42 23.76
C GLU A 423 -8.42 15.57 24.01
N ASP A 424 -7.62 14.61 23.54
CA ASP A 424 -6.16 14.57 23.72
C ASP A 424 -5.44 15.36 22.61
N GLU A 425 -5.24 16.65 22.85
CA GLU A 425 -4.56 17.55 21.91
C GLU A 425 -3.11 17.16 21.62
N VAL A 426 -2.40 16.60 22.60
CA VAL A 426 -0.99 16.16 22.45
C VAL A 426 -0.90 15.06 21.41
N THR A 427 -1.75 14.03 21.54
CA THR A 427 -1.78 12.92 20.58
C THR A 427 -2.23 13.41 19.19
N LEU A 428 -3.18 14.34 19.11
CA LEU A 428 -3.63 14.88 17.82
C LEU A 428 -2.53 15.62 17.06
N GLU A 429 -1.82 16.53 17.72
CA GLU A 429 -0.72 17.27 17.09
C GLU A 429 0.47 16.35 16.78
N TYR A 430 0.74 15.36 17.63
CA TYR A 430 1.78 14.39 17.38
C TYR A 430 1.47 13.49 16.16
N VAL A 431 0.28 12.90 16.09
CA VAL A 431 -0.15 12.09 14.94
C VAL A 431 -0.15 12.91 13.65
N LYS A 432 -0.63 14.16 13.72
CA LYS A 432 -0.56 15.12 12.61
C LYS A 432 0.88 15.33 12.14
N ALA A 433 1.80 15.58 13.06
CA ALA A 433 3.21 15.74 12.74
C ALA A 433 3.81 14.46 12.13
N MET A 434 3.45 13.27 12.61
CA MET A 434 3.95 11.99 12.07
C MET A 434 3.63 11.84 10.58
N TYR A 435 2.35 11.91 10.17
CA TYR A 435 2.02 11.70 8.76
C TYR A 435 2.45 12.87 7.87
N SER A 436 2.28 14.13 8.32
CA SER A 436 2.64 15.30 7.51
C SER A 436 4.14 15.34 7.25
N LYS A 437 4.96 15.08 8.27
CA LYS A 437 6.41 15.06 8.11
C LYS A 437 6.87 13.85 7.32
N PHE A 438 6.30 12.66 7.56
CA PHE A 438 6.59 11.46 6.78
C PHE A 438 6.42 11.70 5.27
N VAL A 439 5.27 12.22 4.84
CA VAL A 439 5.00 12.54 3.42
C VAL A 439 5.95 13.62 2.89
N SER A 440 6.24 14.67 3.67
CA SER A 440 7.14 15.75 3.23
C SER A 440 8.63 15.35 3.16
N THR A 441 9.03 14.28 3.85
CA THR A 441 10.45 13.92 4.01
C THR A 441 10.89 12.69 3.25
N MET A 442 9.98 11.87 2.73
CA MET A 442 10.33 10.69 1.91
C MET A 442 10.88 11.02 0.52
N GLY A 443 10.83 12.28 0.06
CA GLY A 443 11.49 12.70 -1.17
C GLY A 443 12.99 12.93 -0.95
N GLU A 444 13.49 14.09 -1.35
CA GLU A 444 14.93 14.40 -1.26
C GLU A 444 15.38 14.98 0.11
N SER A 445 14.64 14.74 1.18
CA SER A 445 14.92 15.39 2.46
C SER A 445 16.09 14.75 3.20
N ASN A 446 17.02 15.58 3.71
CA ASN A 446 18.10 15.10 4.59
C ASN A 446 17.61 14.59 5.97
N TYR A 447 16.35 14.87 6.32
CA TYR A 447 15.78 14.47 7.61
C TYR A 447 15.35 12.99 7.65
N ASN A 448 14.98 12.41 6.51
CA ASN A 448 14.63 11.00 6.41
C ASN A 448 15.63 10.30 5.51
N ARG A 449 16.66 9.71 6.11
CA ARG A 449 17.71 8.97 5.37
C ARG A 449 17.35 7.51 5.16
N GLU A 450 16.32 7.04 5.85
CA GLU A 450 15.87 5.64 5.86
C GLU A 450 14.96 5.32 4.68
N LEU A 451 14.28 6.33 4.10
CA LEU A 451 13.38 6.17 2.96
C LEU A 451 13.55 7.33 1.97
N TYR A 452 14.03 7.01 0.76
CA TYR A 452 14.20 7.93 -0.36
C TYR A 452 13.36 7.48 -1.56
N ARG A 453 12.11 7.94 -1.58
CA ARG A 453 11.05 7.63 -2.57
C ARG A 453 10.34 8.92 -3.02
N PRO A 454 10.98 9.73 -3.88
CA PRO A 454 10.34 10.92 -4.44
C PRO A 454 9.08 10.57 -5.24
N ASP A 455 9.05 9.41 -5.89
CA ASP A 455 7.85 8.87 -6.54
C ASP A 455 6.69 8.73 -5.54
N TRP A 456 6.89 8.09 -4.39
CA TRP A 456 5.83 7.96 -3.37
C TRP A 456 5.34 9.31 -2.87
N MET A 457 6.24 10.27 -2.67
CA MET A 457 5.89 11.62 -2.26
C MET A 457 4.90 12.26 -3.24
N HIS A 458 5.22 12.24 -4.54
CA HIS A 458 4.33 12.81 -5.57
C HIS A 458 3.00 12.07 -5.66
N LEU A 459 3.02 10.73 -5.58
CA LEU A 459 1.81 9.91 -5.64
C LEU A 459 0.88 10.18 -4.45
N ILE A 460 1.40 10.25 -3.22
CA ILE A 460 0.57 10.55 -2.04
C ILE A 460 0.02 11.98 -2.10
N ARG A 461 0.81 12.96 -2.55
CA ARG A 461 0.32 14.34 -2.71
C ARG A 461 -0.77 14.44 -3.77
N SER A 462 -0.54 13.85 -4.94
CA SER A 462 -1.51 13.84 -6.03
C SER A 462 -2.78 13.09 -5.65
N GLN A 463 -2.69 12.02 -4.86
CA GLN A 463 -3.87 11.33 -4.33
C GLN A 463 -4.70 12.24 -3.42
N ALA A 464 -4.07 13.07 -2.58
CA ALA A 464 -4.81 14.03 -1.76
C ALA A 464 -5.57 15.06 -2.61
N PHE A 465 -4.95 15.53 -3.70
CA PHE A 465 -5.56 16.44 -4.67
C PHE A 465 -6.72 15.77 -5.43
N ALA A 466 -6.53 14.53 -5.90
CA ALA A 466 -7.59 13.76 -6.55
C ALA A 466 -8.78 13.50 -5.59
N ASN A 467 -8.51 13.24 -4.31
CA ASN A 467 -9.56 13.10 -3.30
C ASN A 467 -10.37 14.39 -3.12
N LEU A 468 -9.71 15.55 -3.05
CA LEU A 468 -10.39 16.85 -2.98
C LEU A 468 -11.24 17.10 -4.24
N TRP A 469 -10.69 16.78 -5.42
CA TRP A 469 -11.40 16.91 -6.69
C TRP A 469 -12.67 16.05 -6.72
N MET A 470 -12.59 14.77 -6.31
CA MET A 470 -13.77 13.89 -6.23
C MET A 470 -14.83 14.41 -5.25
N LYS A 471 -14.42 15.11 -4.18
CA LYS A 471 -15.37 15.77 -3.28
C LYS A 471 -16.03 17.00 -3.91
N ALA A 472 -15.29 17.77 -4.71
CA ALA A 472 -15.85 18.86 -5.48
C ALA A 472 -16.89 18.35 -6.49
N LEU A 473 -16.59 17.26 -7.21
CA LEU A 473 -17.55 16.63 -8.10
C LEU A 473 -18.79 16.13 -7.34
N LYS A 474 -18.61 15.41 -6.21
CA LYS A 474 -19.73 14.96 -5.38
C LYS A 474 -20.61 16.14 -4.91
N ALA A 475 -20.00 17.25 -4.50
CA ALA A 475 -20.73 18.45 -4.11
C ALA A 475 -21.58 18.98 -5.28
N HIS A 476 -20.98 19.08 -6.47
CA HIS A 476 -21.65 19.53 -7.69
C HIS A 476 -22.82 18.62 -8.09
N GLU A 477 -22.61 17.30 -8.12
CA GLU A 477 -23.65 16.31 -8.46
C GLU A 477 -24.83 16.30 -7.49
N GLN A 478 -24.60 16.70 -6.23
CA GLN A 478 -25.64 16.84 -5.21
C GLN A 478 -26.27 18.24 -5.18
N GLY A 479 -25.99 19.08 -6.18
CA GLY A 479 -26.62 20.39 -6.36
C GLY A 479 -25.98 21.53 -5.57
N LEU A 480 -24.82 21.33 -4.95
CA LEU A 480 -24.06 22.42 -4.36
C LEU A 480 -23.29 23.17 -5.46
N THR A 481 -23.22 24.49 -5.34
CA THR A 481 -22.38 25.29 -6.24
C THR A 481 -20.96 25.28 -5.70
N VAL A 482 -20.04 24.64 -6.42
CA VAL A 482 -18.60 24.67 -6.08
C VAL A 482 -18.03 26.03 -6.46
N VAL A 483 -17.54 26.78 -5.48
CA VAL A 483 -17.01 28.14 -5.68
C VAL A 483 -15.49 28.13 -5.84
N ARG A 484 -14.79 27.31 -5.05
CA ARG A 484 -13.33 27.30 -5.03
C ARG A 484 -12.81 25.98 -4.50
N ALA A 485 -11.72 25.49 -5.09
CA ALA A 485 -10.99 24.32 -4.63
C ALA A 485 -9.50 24.69 -4.58
N MET A 486 -8.89 24.61 -3.41
CA MET A 486 -7.53 25.07 -3.18
C MET A 486 -6.73 24.12 -2.30
N GLY A 487 -5.43 24.08 -2.56
CA GLY A 487 -4.50 23.37 -1.69
C GLY A 487 -4.81 21.88 -1.65
N THR A 488 -4.79 21.30 -0.45
CA THR A 488 -4.91 19.85 -0.26
C THR A 488 -6.28 19.46 0.30
N ASP A 489 -6.96 20.39 0.96
CA ASP A 489 -8.11 20.12 1.83
C ASP A 489 -9.20 21.21 1.80
N GLU A 490 -9.07 22.28 1.03
CA GLU A 490 -9.99 23.42 1.09
C GLU A 490 -10.99 23.42 -0.08
N LEU A 491 -12.28 23.35 0.25
CA LEU A 491 -13.41 23.36 -0.69
C LEU A 491 -14.45 24.39 -0.27
N HIS A 492 -14.78 25.33 -1.14
CA HIS A 492 -15.77 26.37 -0.90
C HIS A 492 -17.04 26.05 -1.68
N VAL A 493 -18.19 26.10 -1.02
CA VAL A 493 -19.48 25.75 -1.61
C VAL A 493 -20.57 26.73 -1.20
N ILE A 494 -21.56 26.89 -2.07
CA ILE A 494 -22.85 27.52 -1.77
C ILE A 494 -23.92 26.42 -1.73
N GLY A 495 -24.81 26.49 -0.74
CA GLY A 495 -25.89 25.52 -0.51
C GLY A 495 -25.74 24.71 0.78
N ASP A 496 -26.70 23.81 1.02
CA ASP A 496 -26.75 22.99 2.24
C ASP A 496 -25.76 21.81 2.18
N TRP A 497 -24.49 22.11 2.49
CA TRP A 497 -23.40 21.14 2.40
C TRP A 497 -23.54 19.94 3.35
N ARG A 498 -24.30 20.09 4.45
CA ARG A 498 -24.49 19.04 5.46
C ARG A 498 -25.31 17.86 4.92
N ARG A 499 -26.05 18.05 3.82
CA ARG A 499 -26.70 16.93 3.09
C ARG A 499 -25.70 16.04 2.36
N VAL A 500 -24.52 16.56 2.05
CA VAL A 500 -23.52 15.88 1.21
C VAL A 500 -22.36 15.33 2.04
N PHE A 501 -21.97 16.04 3.10
CA PHE A 501 -20.84 15.69 3.97
C PHE A 501 -21.25 15.67 5.44
N ALA A 502 -20.78 14.66 6.17
CA ALA A 502 -20.90 14.61 7.61
C ALA A 502 -19.99 15.66 8.27
N GLU A 503 -20.53 16.42 9.20
CA GLU A 503 -19.80 17.40 10.00
C GLU A 503 -19.06 16.72 11.15
N GLY A 504 -17.79 17.08 11.35
CA GLY A 504 -17.03 16.62 12.49
C GLY A 504 -15.52 16.67 12.30
N ARG A 505 -14.80 15.89 13.11
CA ARG A 505 -13.33 15.87 13.15
C ARG A 505 -12.74 14.56 12.65
N GLY A 506 -13.55 13.53 12.43
CA GLY A 506 -13.18 12.24 11.85
C GLY A 506 -12.57 12.39 10.46
N VAL A 507 -11.84 11.37 10.00
CA VAL A 507 -11.07 11.42 8.74
C VAL A 507 -11.98 11.52 7.51
N THR A 508 -13.21 11.01 7.59
CA THR A 508 -14.21 11.10 6.53
C THR A 508 -15.11 12.34 6.64
N GLU A 509 -15.10 12.98 7.81
CA GLU A 509 -15.92 14.15 8.15
C GLU A 509 -15.24 15.44 7.68
N VAL A 510 -16.00 16.52 7.63
CA VAL A 510 -15.53 17.85 7.23
C VAL A 510 -15.87 18.86 8.31
N LYS A 511 -15.13 19.97 8.38
CA LYS A 511 -15.40 21.07 9.31
C LYS A 511 -15.46 22.40 8.56
N ILE A 512 -16.22 23.33 9.13
CA ILE A 512 -16.25 24.71 8.63
C ILE A 512 -14.93 25.40 9.00
N LYS A 513 -14.31 26.01 8.01
CA LYS A 513 -13.14 26.87 8.16
C LYS A 513 -13.54 28.34 8.27
N ASP A 514 -14.46 28.77 7.42
CA ASP A 514 -14.94 30.15 7.35
C ASP A 514 -16.31 30.22 6.63
N ILE A 515 -17.04 31.33 6.84
CA ILE A 515 -18.26 31.66 6.12
C ILE A 515 -18.17 33.13 5.72
N TYR A 516 -18.34 33.43 4.44
CA TYR A 516 -18.28 34.79 3.93
C TYR A 516 -19.33 35.05 2.84
N PRO A 517 -19.89 36.28 2.78
CA PRO A 517 -20.81 36.66 1.72
C PRO A 517 -20.06 36.86 0.39
N ALA A 518 -20.68 36.48 -0.71
CA ALA A 518 -20.20 36.72 -2.07
C ALA A 518 -21.36 36.88 -3.05
N GLY A 519 -21.14 37.61 -4.14
CA GLY A 519 -22.16 37.91 -5.15
C GLY A 519 -22.41 39.41 -5.26
N THR A 520 -23.20 39.79 -6.26
CA THR A 520 -23.67 41.17 -6.46
C THR A 520 -25.17 41.19 -6.23
N ALA A 521 -25.65 42.16 -5.46
CA ALA A 521 -27.09 42.43 -5.35
C ALA A 521 -27.64 42.69 -6.76
N ASP A 522 -28.77 42.08 -7.11
CA ASP A 522 -29.49 42.39 -8.34
C ASP A 522 -29.82 43.88 -8.36
N GLU A 523 -29.21 44.64 -9.28
CA GLU A 523 -29.52 46.07 -9.48
C GLU A 523 -30.96 46.33 -9.99
N ASP A 524 -31.76 45.26 -10.19
CA ASP A 524 -33.11 45.32 -10.77
C ASP A 524 -34.24 45.57 -9.75
N THR A 525 -33.95 45.84 -8.47
CA THR A 525 -34.99 46.26 -7.49
C THR A 525 -35.00 47.75 -7.13
N MET A 526 -34.20 48.59 -7.81
CA MET A 526 -34.22 50.06 -7.60
C MET A 526 -34.91 50.89 -8.70
N HIS A 527 -35.69 50.27 -9.60
CA HIS A 527 -36.43 51.01 -10.64
C HIS A 527 -37.96 51.07 -10.47
N ASP A 528 -38.52 50.69 -9.31
CA ASP A 528 -39.98 50.71 -9.07
C ASP A 528 -40.46 51.61 -7.90
N GLU A 529 -39.64 52.51 -7.36
CA GLU A 529 -40.09 53.54 -6.38
C GLU A 529 -39.73 54.98 -6.80
N ALA A 530 -39.86 55.30 -8.08
CA ALA A 530 -39.87 56.69 -8.56
C ALA A 530 -40.95 56.88 -9.63
N GLY A 531 -42.21 56.67 -9.25
CA GLY A 531 -43.33 56.87 -10.18
C GLY A 531 -44.72 56.59 -9.63
N GLU A 532 -45.12 57.26 -8.54
CA GLU A 532 -46.46 57.88 -8.40
C GLU A 532 -46.54 58.85 -7.22
#